data_AF-A0AAE4DHT5-F1
#
_entry.id   AF-A0AAE4DHT5-F1
#
_cell.length_a   1.000
_cell.length_b   1.000
_cell.length_c   1.000
_cell.angle_alpha   90.00
_cell.angle_beta   90.00
_cell.angle_gamma   90.00
#
_symmetry.space_group_name_H-M   'P 1'
#
loop_
_entity.id
_entity.type
_entity.pdbx_description
1 polymer ?
#
loop_
_entity_poly.entity_id
_entity_poly.type
_entity_poly.pdbx_seq_one_letter_code
_entity_poly.pdbx_strand_id
1 'polypeptide(L)' 'RYYLIAILFIIFDLEIAFLFPWAIVLDEIGLFGFAAMGIFIGVLLVGFLYEWKKGALEWE' A
#
# COMPACT_ATOMS: atom_id res chain seq x y z
N ARG A 1 -2.44 -8.15 -19.54
CA ARG A 1 -1.56 -6.96 -19.41
C ARG A 1 -2.26 -5.80 -18.70
N TYR A 2 -3.35 -5.23 -19.24
CA TYR A 2 -4.07 -4.12 -18.59
C TYR A 2 -4.78 -4.46 -17.26
N TYR A 3 -5.22 -5.70 -17.06
CA TYR A 3 -5.89 -6.10 -15.82
C TYR A 3 -4.97 -6.05 -14.59
N LEU A 4 -3.69 -6.42 -14.72
CA LEU A 4 -2.73 -6.34 -13.62
C LEU A 4 -2.47 -4.88 -13.21
N ILE A 5 -2.35 -3.99 -14.20
CA ILE A 5 -2.22 -2.55 -13.96
C ILE A 5 -3.47 -1.98 -13.27
N ALA A 6 -4.67 -2.42 -13.68
CA ALA A 6 -5.92 -1.99 -13.07
C ALA A 6 -6.06 -2.48 -11.61
N ILE A 7 -5.68 -3.73 -11.33
CA ILE A 7 -5.65 -4.25 -9.95
C ILE A 7 -4.64 -3.46 -9.12
N LEU A 8 -3.43 -3.26 -9.62
CA LEU A 8 -2.39 -2.50 -8.92
C LEU A 8 -2.87 -1.07 -8.60
N PHE A 9 -3.53 -0.42 -9.55
CA PHE A 9 -4.13 0.89 -9.35
C PHE A 9 -5.22 0.87 -8.27
N ILE A 10 -6.13 -0.11 -8.29
CA ILE A 10 -7.19 -0.26 -7.26
C ILE A 10 -6.57 -0.48 -5.89
N ILE A 11 -5.53 -1.32 -5.80
CA ILE A 11 -4.83 -1.58 -4.53
C ILE A 11 -4.20 -0.29 -4.04
N PHE A 12 -3.45 0.42 -4.88
CA PHE A 12 -2.80 1.68 -4.49
C PHE A 12 -3.78 2.76 -4.07
N ASP A 13 -4.92 2.88 -4.76
CA ASP A 13 -5.98 3.83 -4.40
C ASP A 13 -6.61 3.46 -3.03
N LEU A 14 -6.78 2.18 -2.76
CA LEU A 14 -7.21 1.66 -1.47
C LEU A 14 -6.20 1.96 -0.36
N GLU A 15 -4.90 1.84 -0.62
CA GLU A 15 -3.84 2.18 0.34
C GLU A 15 -3.95 3.65 0.78
N ILE A 16 -4.13 4.55 -0.19
CA ILE A 16 -4.29 5.98 0.07
C ILE A 16 -5.57 6.24 0.88
N ALA A 17 -6.67 5.57 0.56
CA ALA A 17 -7.92 5.69 1.32
C ALA A 17 -7.76 5.30 2.80
N PHE A 18 -6.85 4.39 3.14
CA PHE A 18 -6.51 4.05 4.52
C PHE A 18 -5.48 4.99 5.17
N LEU A 19 -4.53 5.52 4.38
CA LEU A 19 -3.49 6.44 4.87
C LEU A 19 -4.06 7.79 5.29
N PHE A 20 -5.04 8.33 4.56
CA PHE A 20 -5.63 9.64 4.86
C PHE A 20 -6.25 9.75 6.25
N PRO A 21 -7.24 8.91 6.63
CA PRO A 21 -7.86 9.00 7.94
C PRO A 21 -6.83 8.76 9.04
N TRP A 22 -5.94 7.79 8.89
CA TRP A 22 -4.86 7.55 9.86
C TRP A 22 -3.96 8.77 10.05
N ALA A 23 -3.57 9.46 8.97
CA ALA A 23 -2.73 10.65 9.03
C ALA A 23 -3.44 11.81 9.77
N ILE A 24 -4.77 11.90 9.63
CA ILE A 24 -5.58 12.91 10.33
C ILE A 24 -5.63 12.64 11.84
N VAL A 25 -5.76 11.37 12.26
CA VAL A 25 -5.89 11.03 13.68
C VAL A 25 -4.56 10.70 14.37
N LEU A 26 -3.43 10.78 13.65
CA LEU A 26 -2.11 10.35 14.13
C LEU A 26 -1.74 10.94 15.51
N ASP A 27 -2.09 12.20 15.73
CA ASP A 27 -1.83 12.90 17.00
C ASP A 27 -2.62 12.33 18.19
N GLU A 28 -3.76 11.66 17.97
CA GLU A 28 -4.57 11.04 19.02
C GLU A 28 -4.15 9.59 19.32
N ILE A 29 -3.76 8.83 18.30
CA ILE A 29 -3.36 7.41 18.41
C ILE A 29 -1.87 7.23 18.78
N GLY A 30 -1.05 8.27 18.63
CA GLY A 30 0.35 8.31 19.06
C GLY A 30 1.22 7.19 18.47
N LEU A 31 2.21 6.73 19.25
CA LEU A 31 3.21 5.73 18.81
C LEU A 31 2.61 4.38 18.38
N PHE A 32 1.47 3.98 18.96
CA PHE A 32 0.79 2.75 18.59
C PHE A 32 0.19 2.86 17.18
N GLY A 33 -0.47 3.99 16.89
CA GLY A 33 -0.96 4.30 15.54
C GLY A 33 0.16 4.35 14.51
N PHE A 34 1.31 4.92 14.90
CA PHE A 34 2.49 4.97 14.04
C PHE A 34 3.03 3.57 13.69
N ALA A 35 3.21 2.70 14.69
CA ALA A 35 3.69 1.35 14.47
C ALA A 35 2.71 0.50 13.63
N ALA A 36 1.41 0.65 13.85
CA ALA A 36 0.37 -0.05 13.10
C ALA A 36 0.42 0.30 11.60
N MET A 37 0.55 1.58 11.25
CA MET A 37 0.66 2.01 9.86
C MET A 37 2.01 1.63 9.23
N GLY A 38 3.10 1.67 10.01
CA GLY A 38 4.39 1.17 9.56
C GLY A 38 4.35 -0.31 9.15
N ILE A 39 3.65 -1.15 9.91
CA ILE A 39 3.44 -2.57 9.56
C ILE A 39 2.54 -2.69 8.33
N PHE A 40 1.47 -1.91 8.23
CA PHE A 40 0.57 -1.91 7.08
C PHE A 40 1.32 -1.60 5.78
N ILE A 41 2.09 -0.51 5.75
CA ILE A 41 2.94 -0.16 4.60
C ILE A 41 3.98 -1.25 4.33
N GLY A 42 4.57 -1.83 5.37
CA GLY A 42 5.54 -2.92 5.23
C GLY A 42 4.97 -4.15 4.52
N VAL A 43 3.74 -4.56 4.86
CA VAL A 43 3.06 -5.68 4.21
C VAL A 43 2.76 -5.38 2.75
N LEU A 44 2.32 -4.16 2.44
CA LEU A 44 2.02 -3.72 1.08
C LEU A 44 3.28 -3.66 0.21
N LEU A 45 4.38 -3.13 0.75
CA LEU A 45 5.68 -3.13 0.09
C LEU A 45 6.15 -4.54 -0.27
N VAL A 46 5.92 -5.52 0.61
CA VAL A 46 6.25 -6.93 0.32
C VAL A 46 5.38 -7.47 -0.80
N GLY A 47 4.08 -7.15 -0.80
CA GLY A 47 3.17 -7.50 -1.90
C GLY A 47 3.62 -6.90 -3.24
N PHE A 48 3.93 -5.61 -3.24
CA PHE A 48 4.43 -4.89 -4.41
C PHE A 48 5.76 -5.46 -4.94
N LEU A 49 6.72 -5.72 -4.05
CA LEU A 49 8.00 -6.34 -4.41
C LEU A 49 7.82 -7.74 -5.02
N TYR A 50 6.84 -8.51 -4.52
CA TYR A 50 6.52 -9.82 -5.07
C TYR A 50 5.94 -9.70 -6.49
N GLU A 51 4.98 -8.80 -6.71
CA GLU A 51 4.42 -8.56 -8.04
C GLU A 51 5.46 -8.04 -9.04
N TRP A 52 6.35 -7.16 -8.58
CA TRP A 52 7.47 -6.67 -9.39
C TRP A 52 8.41 -7.82 -9.80
N LYS A 53 8.83 -8.66 -8.84
CA LYS A 53 9.68 -9.83 -9.14
C LYS A 53 9.00 -10.85 -10.05
N LYS A 54 7.67 -10.92 -10.06
CA LYS A 54 6.91 -11.84 -10.92
C LYS A 54 6.73 -11.30 -12.35
N GLY A 55 7.30 -10.14 -12.68
CA GLY A 55 7.26 -9.57 -14.02
C GLY A 55 5.90 -8.96 -14.38
N ALA A 56 4.99 -8.75 -13.40
CA ALA A 56 3.70 -8.09 -13.66
C ALA A 56 3.86 -6.63 -14.11
N LEU A 57 5.03 -6.05 -13.84
CA LEU A 57 5.45 -4.69 -14.17
C LEU A 57 6.45 -4.63 -15.34
N GLU A 58 6.79 -5.74 -16.00
CA GLU A 58 7.66 -5.68 -17.19
C GLU A 58 6.87 -5.18 -18.39
N TRP A 59 7.26 -3.99 -18.85
CA TRP A 59 6.68 -3.33 -20.01
C TRP A 59 7.44 -3.73 -21.27
N GLU A 60 7.01 -4.81 -21.95
CA GLU A 60 7.18 -4.93 -23.41
C GLU A 60 5.94 -4.39 -24.13
#